data_AF-A0A5B7C2A3-F1
#
_entry.id   AF-A0A5B7C2A3-F1
#
_cell.length_a   1.000
_cell.length_b   1.000
_cell.length_c   1.000
_cell.angle_alpha   90.00
_cell.angle_beta   90.00
_cell.angle_gamma   90.00
#
_symmetry.space_group_name_H-M   'P 1'
#
loop_
_entity.id
_entity.type
_entity.pdbx_description
1 polymer ?
#
loop_
_entity_poly.entity_id
_entity_poly.type
_entity_poly.pdbx_seq_one_letter_code
_entity_poly.pdbx_strand_id
1 'polypeptide(L)'
;ESLGLLPNLEGLLIGYNSLTGIVSEVNFIKLSKLKFLEMSSNSFFFNVSSNWVPPFQLEYIAIGSCNIGPKFPAWLETQTSVKQLDMSQSGVSDSTPDWF
;
A
#
# COMPACT_ATOMS: atom_id res chain seq x y z
N GLU A 1 16.45 -0.69 2.47
CA GLU A 1 16.81 -1.11 3.85
C GLU A 1 16.40 -0.14 4.97
N SER A 2 15.84 1.06 4.73
CA SER A 2 15.69 2.07 5.79
C SER A 2 14.38 2.07 6.58
N LEU A 3 13.22 1.81 5.96
CA LEU A 3 11.92 1.94 6.66
C LEU A 3 11.77 0.96 7.83
N GLY A 4 12.37 -0.23 7.74
CA GLY A 4 12.36 -1.20 8.83
C GLY A 4 13.07 -0.75 10.12
N LEU A 5 13.75 0.40 10.12
CA LEU A 5 14.36 1.01 11.30
C LEU A 5 13.39 1.93 12.07
N LEU A 6 12.15 2.07 11.60
CA LEU A 6 11.14 2.94 12.17
C LEU A 6 9.95 2.11 12.72
N PRO A 7 10.16 1.25 13.74
CA PRO A 7 9.12 0.31 14.21
C PRO A 7 7.90 0.99 14.83
N ASN A 8 8.01 2.28 15.18
CA ASN A 8 6.93 3.07 15.74
C ASN A 8 6.26 4.00 14.71
N LEU A 9 6.58 3.86 13.42
CA LEU A 9 5.99 4.70 12.39
C LEU A 9 4.48 4.44 12.28
N GLU A 10 3.68 5.49 12.52
CA GLU A 10 2.22 5.41 12.36
C GLU A 10 1.74 5.94 11.01
N GLY A 11 2.50 6.85 10.39
CA GLY A 11 2.16 7.43 9.09
C GLY A 11 3.37 7.50 8.18
N LEU A 12 3.21 6.99 6.96
CA LEU A 12 4.15 7.17 5.85
C LEU A 12 3.46 8.03 4.79
N LEU A 13 3.87 9.28 4.67
CA LEU A 13 3.27 10.26 3.77
C LEU A 13 4.34 10.78 2.80
N ILE A 14 4.39 10.20 1.60
CA ILE A 14 5.42 10.50 0.59
C ILE A 14 4.83 10.78 -0.81
N GLY A 15 3.52 11.05 -0.86
CA GLY A 15 2.82 11.36 -2.11
C GLY A 15 3.31 12.59 -2.83
N TYR A 16 2.91 12.72 -4.09
CA TYR A 16 3.16 13.89 -4.94
C TYR A 16 4.65 14.20 -5.11
N ASN A 17 5.42 13.16 -5.43
CA ASN A 17 6.85 13.27 -5.69
C ASN A 17 7.21 12.58 -7.02
N SER A 18 8.48 12.63 -7.37
CA SER A 18 9.04 11.88 -8.50
C SER A 18 9.75 10.59 -8.04
N LEU A 19 9.29 9.98 -6.95
CA LEU A 19 9.91 8.77 -6.42
C LEU A 19 9.60 7.60 -7.35
N THR A 20 10.59 6.71 -7.46
CA THR A 20 10.53 5.52 -8.30
C THR A 20 11.03 4.32 -7.51
N GLY A 21 10.73 3.11 -8.00
CA GLY A 21 11.25 1.88 -7.44
C GLY A 21 10.16 0.86 -7.16
N ILE A 22 10.61 -0.29 -6.63
CA ILE A 22 9.75 -1.42 -6.31
C ILE A 22 9.31 -1.32 -4.87
N VAL A 23 8.01 -1.50 -4.65
CA VAL A 23 7.36 -1.59 -3.35
C VAL A 23 7.00 -3.05 -3.11
N SER A 24 7.63 -3.67 -2.10
CA SER A 24 7.42 -5.07 -1.73
C SER A 24 7.29 -5.23 -0.21
N GLU A 25 7.02 -6.45 0.25
CA GLU A 25 6.73 -6.78 1.65
C GLU A 25 7.86 -6.35 2.60
N VAL A 26 9.11 -6.46 2.12
CA VAL A 26 10.30 -6.13 2.92
C VAL A 26 10.35 -4.65 3.31
N ASN A 27 9.67 -3.77 2.56
CA ASN A 27 9.60 -2.35 2.90
C ASN A 27 8.77 -2.11 4.18
N PHE A 28 7.81 -3.00 4.48
CA PHE A 28 6.83 -2.78 5.55
C PHE A 28 6.81 -3.87 6.64
N ILE A 29 7.63 -4.92 6.52
CA ILE A 29 7.61 -6.09 7.44
C ILE A 29 7.83 -5.74 8.93
N LYS A 30 8.41 -4.58 9.24
CA LYS A 30 8.62 -4.11 10.63
C LYS A 30 7.69 -2.98 11.08
N LEU A 31 6.75 -2.56 10.24
CA LEU A 31 5.91 -1.37 10.47
C LEU A 31 4.57 -1.72 11.11
N SER A 32 4.56 -2.44 12.23
CA SER A 32 3.32 -2.96 12.83
C SER A 32 2.36 -1.89 13.36
N LYS A 33 2.82 -0.65 13.53
CA LYS A 33 2.00 0.49 13.99
C LYS A 33 1.47 1.38 12.87
N LEU A 34 1.75 1.04 11.61
CA LEU A 34 1.37 1.86 10.47
C LEU A 34 -0.17 1.91 10.32
N LYS A 35 -0.71 3.13 10.23
CA LYS A 35 -2.15 3.41 10.08
C LYS A 35 -2.45 4.25 8.84
N PHE A 36 -1.52 5.12 8.46
CA PHE A 36 -1.71 6.04 7.33
C PHE A 36 -0.65 5.77 6.28
N LEU A 37 -1.08 5.36 5.10
CA LEU A 37 -0.21 5.13 3.95
C LEU A 37 -0.62 6.07 2.81
N GLU A 38 0.22 7.05 2.53
CA GLU A 38 0.13 7.90 1.35
C GLU A 38 1.42 7.69 0.55
N MET A 39 1.28 7.09 -0.63
CA MET A 39 2.34 7.01 -1.65
C MET A 39 1.88 7.49 -3.03
N SER A 40 0.74 8.18 -3.12
CA SER A 40 0.08 8.51 -4.38
C SER A 40 0.93 9.43 -5.26
N SER A 41 0.62 9.48 -6.56
CA SER A 41 1.27 10.39 -7.50
C SER A 41 2.79 10.25 -7.52
N ASN A 42 3.26 9.01 -7.62
CA ASN A 42 4.67 8.61 -7.76
C ASN A 42 4.76 7.45 -8.77
N SER A 43 5.95 7.18 -9.31
CA SER A 43 6.17 6.08 -10.28
C SER A 43 6.56 4.77 -9.58
N PHE A 44 5.89 4.42 -8.49
CA PHE A 44 6.13 3.17 -7.77
C PHE A 44 5.53 1.97 -8.50
N PHE A 45 6.22 0.84 -8.44
CA PHE A 45 5.73 -0.45 -8.91
C PHE A 45 5.50 -1.39 -7.72
N PHE A 46 4.24 -1.76 -7.47
CA PHE A 46 3.89 -2.68 -6.40
C PHE A 46 4.11 -4.12 -6.85
N ASN A 47 5.06 -4.79 -6.21
CA ASN A 47 5.37 -6.20 -6.43
C ASN A 47 5.26 -6.93 -5.10
N VAL A 48 4.04 -7.35 -4.79
CA VAL A 48 3.69 -7.97 -3.51
C VAL A 48 2.99 -9.29 -3.78
N SER A 49 3.39 -10.32 -3.04
CA SER A 49 2.81 -11.66 -3.06
C SER A 49 1.34 -11.64 -2.71
N SER A 50 0.54 -12.46 -3.40
CA SER A 50 -0.88 -12.64 -3.09
C SER A 50 -1.13 -13.24 -1.70
N ASN A 51 -0.14 -13.91 -1.12
CA ASN A 51 -0.25 -14.56 0.18
C ASN A 51 0.29 -13.67 1.31
N TRP A 52 0.68 -12.43 1.02
CA TRP A 52 1.23 -11.54 2.03
C TRP A 52 0.15 -11.03 2.98
N VAL A 53 0.41 -11.20 4.27
CA VAL A 53 -0.35 -10.59 5.35
C VAL A 53 0.51 -9.50 5.99
N PRO A 54 0.20 -8.21 5.78
CA PRO A 54 0.94 -7.11 6.40
C PRO A 54 0.79 -7.11 7.93
N PRO A 55 1.83 -6.72 8.69
CA PRO A 55 1.81 -6.73 10.15
C PRO A 55 1.05 -5.55 10.78
N PHE A 56 0.24 -4.83 10.00
CA PHE A 56 -0.43 -3.59 10.38
C PHE A 56 -1.88 -3.58 9.89
N GLN A 57 -2.65 -2.60 10.39
CA GLN A 57 -4.02 -2.34 10.00
C GLN A 57 -4.14 -0.87 9.61
N LEU A 58 -4.27 -0.61 8.31
CA LEU A 58 -4.40 0.74 7.77
C LEU A 58 -5.81 1.29 8.00
N GLU A 59 -5.87 2.58 8.31
CA GLU A 59 -7.10 3.36 8.37
C GLU A 59 -7.28 4.20 7.11
N TYR A 60 -6.18 4.65 6.51
CA TYR A 60 -6.15 5.48 5.31
C TYR A 60 -5.12 4.93 4.32
N ILE A 61 -5.56 4.69 3.09
CA ILE A 61 -4.73 4.18 2.00
C ILE A 61 -4.90 5.11 0.80
N ALA A 62 -3.84 5.80 0.40
CA ALA A 62 -3.79 6.55 -0.85
C ALA A 62 -2.55 6.13 -1.64
N ILE A 63 -2.80 5.31 -2.66
CA ILE A 63 -1.77 4.74 -3.54
C ILE A 63 -2.15 4.96 -5.02
N GLY A 64 -3.00 5.95 -5.27
CA GLY A 64 -3.42 6.35 -6.61
C GLY A 64 -2.24 6.81 -7.48
N SER A 65 -2.38 6.68 -8.79
CA SER A 65 -1.35 7.00 -9.79
C SER A 65 -0.02 6.25 -9.59
N CYS A 66 -0.04 5.09 -8.94
CA CYS A 66 1.07 4.13 -8.87
C CYS A 66 0.78 2.90 -9.74
N ASN A 67 1.80 2.14 -10.13
CA ASN A 67 1.62 0.91 -10.90
C ASN A 67 1.31 -0.27 -9.96
N ILE A 68 0.02 -0.58 -9.79
CA ILE A 68 -0.48 -1.63 -8.88
C ILE A 68 -1.14 -2.77 -9.66
N GLY A 69 -1.89 -2.43 -10.70
CA GLY A 69 -2.66 -3.39 -11.49
C GLY A 69 -1.81 -4.40 -12.27
N PRO A 70 -2.46 -5.37 -12.93
CA PRO A 70 -3.88 -5.29 -13.33
C PRO A 70 -4.88 -5.72 -12.25
N LYS A 71 -4.46 -6.44 -11.21
CA LYS A 71 -5.37 -6.99 -10.19
C LYS A 71 -5.40 -6.15 -8.92
N PHE A 72 -6.47 -6.28 -8.15
CA PHE A 72 -6.50 -5.80 -6.78
C PHE A 72 -5.45 -6.54 -5.93
N PRO A 73 -4.64 -5.83 -5.12
CA PRO A 73 -3.73 -6.49 -4.19
C PRO A 73 -4.50 -7.27 -3.12
N ALA A 74 -4.22 -8.57 -3.00
CA ALA A 74 -4.91 -9.46 -2.05
C ALA A 74 -4.72 -9.04 -0.58
N TRP A 75 -3.62 -8.36 -0.24
CA TRP A 75 -3.40 -7.88 1.12
C TRP A 75 -4.44 -6.86 1.58
N LEU A 76 -5.16 -6.18 0.67
CA LEU A 76 -6.25 -5.26 1.03
C LEU A 76 -7.39 -5.98 1.77
N GLU A 77 -7.66 -7.25 1.44
CA GLU A 77 -8.66 -8.08 2.11
C GLU A 77 -8.38 -8.23 3.62
N THR A 78 -7.10 -8.17 4.00
CA THR A 78 -6.67 -8.29 5.40
C THR A 78 -6.85 -6.99 6.21
N GLN A 79 -7.20 -5.88 5.56
CA GLN A 79 -7.26 -4.55 6.17
C GLN A 79 -8.68 -4.24 6.66
N THR A 80 -9.00 -4.67 7.88
CA THR A 80 -10.34 -4.56 8.47
C THR A 80 -10.67 -3.17 9.05
N SER A 81 -9.68 -2.29 9.15
CA SER A 81 -9.80 -0.97 9.77
C SER A 81 -9.88 0.20 8.78
N VAL A 82 -9.96 -0.09 7.47
CA VAL A 82 -9.92 0.93 6.42
C VAL A 82 -11.15 1.83 6.48
N LYS A 83 -10.92 3.14 6.50
CA LYS A 83 -11.95 4.19 6.46
C LYS A 83 -11.94 4.93 5.14
N GLN A 84 -10.78 4.99 4.47
CA GLN A 84 -10.63 5.66 3.18
C GLN A 84 -9.61 4.93 2.31
N LEU A 85 -9.98 4.72 1.04
CA LEU A 85 -9.16 4.08 0.02
C LEU A 85 -9.19 4.91 -1.26
N ASP A 86 -8.01 5.32 -1.72
CA ASP A 86 -7.77 5.87 -3.05
C ASP A 86 -6.74 5.01 -3.80
N MET A 87 -7.22 4.38 -4.87
CA MET A 87 -6.41 3.66 -5.85
C MET A 87 -6.75 4.12 -7.28
N SER A 88 -7.14 5.38 -7.43
CA SER A 88 -7.41 5.97 -8.74
C SER A 88 -6.17 5.89 -9.64
N GLN A 89 -6.35 5.71 -10.95
CA GLN A 89 -5.23 5.65 -11.92
C GLN A 89 -4.13 4.61 -11.60
N SER A 90 -4.50 3.51 -10.93
CA SER A 90 -3.55 2.48 -10.45
C SER A 90 -3.20 1.38 -11.47
N GLY A 91 -3.82 1.44 -12.66
CA GLY A 91 -3.74 0.40 -13.68
C GLY A 91 -4.54 -0.86 -13.36
N VAL A 92 -5.30 -0.89 -12.26
CA VAL A 92 -6.21 -1.99 -11.92
C VAL A 92 -7.35 -2.04 -12.94
N SER A 93 -7.59 -3.22 -13.50
CA SER A 93 -8.62 -3.50 -14.51
C SER A 93 -9.45 -4.75 -14.20
N ASP A 94 -9.30 -5.29 -12.99
CA ASP A 94 -10.04 -6.44 -12.48
C ASP A 94 -11.44 -6.05 -11.96
N SER A 95 -12.32 -7.04 -11.78
CA SER A 95 -13.60 -6.81 -11.11
C SER A 95 -13.39 -6.47 -9.64
N THR A 96 -14.23 -5.59 -9.10
CA THR A 96 -14.26 -5.29 -7.67
C THR A 96 -14.46 -6.58 -6.87
N PRO A 97 -13.54 -6.92 -5.94
CA PRO A 97 -13.67 -8.10 -5.10
C PRO A 97 -14.87 -8.03 -4.14
N ASP A 98 -15.44 -9.18 -3.81
CA ASP A 98 -16.62 -9.30 -2.92
C ASP A 98 -16.32 -8.97 -1.45
N TRP A 99 -15.05 -8.86 -1.07
CA TRP A 99 -14.60 -8.54 0.29
C TRP A 99 -14.46 -7.04 0.58
N PHE A 100 -14.85 -6.17 -0.35
CA PHE A 100 -14.87 -4.72 -0.15
C PHE A 100 -16.00 -4.24 0.78
#